data_AF-A0A3N5MZA6-F1
#
_entry.id   AF-A0A3N5MZA6-F1
#
_cell.length_a   1.000
_cell.length_b   1.000
_cell.length_c   1.000
_cell.angle_alpha   90.00
_cell.angle_beta   90.00
_cell.angle_gamma   90.00
#
_symmetry.space_group_name_H-M   'P 1'
#
loop_
_entity.id
_entity.type
_entity.pdbx_description
1 polymer ?
#
loop_
_entity_poly.entity_id
_entity_poly.type
_entity_poly.pdbx_seq_one_letter_code
_entity_poly.pdbx_strand_id
1 'polypeptide(L)' 'MDERLLDVIIGLAAFLILVVLLAVLPLVMAPMTGYAYILAIIIFILFLSGAGYLVNGKIT' A
#
# COMPACT_ATOMS: atom_id res chain seq x y z
N MET A 1 -13.69 6.22 15.68
CA MET A 1 -13.29 4.79 15.71
C MET A 1 -12.17 4.68 16.71
N ASP A 2 -12.08 3.56 17.43
CA ASP A 2 -10.90 3.26 18.25
C ASP A 2 -9.66 3.35 17.34
N GLU A 3 -8.63 4.08 17.77
CA GLU A 3 -7.38 4.30 17.01
C GLU A 3 -6.75 2.97 16.63
N ARG A 4 -6.87 1.98 17.51
CA ARG A 4 -6.38 0.62 17.26
C ARG A 4 -7.13 -0.07 16.14
N LEU A 5 -8.44 0.18 16.02
CA LEU A 5 -9.25 -0.38 14.93
C LEU A 5 -8.91 0.28 13.60
N LEU A 6 -8.61 1.59 13.61
CA LEU A 6 -8.16 2.32 12.42
C LEU A 6 -6.84 1.77 11.88
N ASP A 7 -5.86 1.52 12.76
CA ASP A 7 -4.57 0.92 12.39
C ASP A 7 -4.72 -0.47 11.75
N VAL A 8 -5.58 -1.32 12.31
CA VAL A 8 -5.85 -2.67 11.78
C VAL A 8 -6.47 -2.61 10.39
N ILE A 9 -7.43 -1.72 10.18
CA ILE A 9 -8.10 -1.55 8.88
C ILE A 9 -7.12 -1.02 7.83
N ILE A 10 -6.26 -0.08 8.21
CA ILE A 10 -5.23 0.47 7.31
C ILE A 10 -4.21 -0.59 6.93
N GLY A 11 -3.75 -1.40 7.90
CA GLY A 11 -2.85 -2.51 7.62
C GLY A 11 -3.47 -3.52 6.66
N LEU A 12 -4.73 -3.90 6.88
CA LEU A 12 -5.46 -4.80 5.99
C LEU A 12 -5.64 -4.20 4.58
N ALA A 13 -6.04 -2.94 4.48
CA ALA A 13 -6.24 -2.25 3.20
C ALA A 13 -4.92 -2.14 2.42
N ALA A 14 -3.83 -1.76 3.09
CA ALA A 14 -2.51 -1.68 2.48
C ALA A 14 -2.04 -3.05 1.98
N PHE A 15 -2.26 -4.12 2.76
CA PHE A 15 -1.92 -5.47 2.34
C PHE A 15 -2.68 -5.89 1.07
N LEU A 16 -3.99 -5.63 1.00
CA LEU A 16 -4.77 -5.92 -0.21
C LEU A 16 -4.27 -5.14 -1.42
N ILE A 17 -3.91 -3.86 -1.25
CA ILE A 17 -3.32 -3.04 -2.31
C ILE A 17 -2.00 -3.64 -2.81
N LEU A 18 -1.14 -4.11 -1.90
CA LEU A 18 0.11 -4.78 -2.28
C LEU A 18 -0.15 -6.04 -3.12
N VAL A 19 -1.08 -6.89 -2.69
CA VAL A 19 -1.44 -8.11 -3.42
C VAL A 19 -1.95 -7.78 -4.82
N VAL A 20 -2.83 -6.77 -4.94
CA VAL A 20 -3.35 -6.32 -6.24
C VAL A 20 -2.23 -5.76 -7.12
N LEU A 21 -1.33 -4.94 -6.58
CA LEU A 21 -0.20 -4.41 -7.33
C LEU A 21 0.73 -5.51 -7.83
N LEU A 22 1.06 -6.50 -6.99
CA LEU A 22 1.90 -7.62 -7.38
C LEU A 22 1.25 -8.51 -8.46
N ALA A 23 -0.08 -8.67 -8.42
CA ALA A 23 -0.80 -9.50 -9.39
C ALA A 23 -1.03 -8.78 -10.73
N VAL A 24 -1.39 -7.49 -10.69
CA VAL A 24 -1.88 -6.76 -11.87
C VAL A 24 -0.77 -5.99 -12.56
N LEU A 25 0.09 -5.29 -11.82
CA LEU A 25 1.07 -4.36 -12.38
C LEU A 25 2.04 -5.03 -13.37
N PRO A 26 2.55 -6.26 -13.14
CA PRO A 26 3.40 -6.95 -14.11
C PRO A 26 2.69 -7.25 -15.43
N LEU A 27 1.36 -7.44 -15.41
CA LEU A 27 0.56 -7.70 -16.61
C LEU A 27 0.47 -6.44 -17.49
N VAL A 28 0.45 -5.26 -16.88
CA VAL A 28 0.36 -3.97 -17.60
C VAL A 28 1.72 -3.50 -18.11
N MET A 29 2.81 -3.91 -17.46
CA MET A 29 4.18 -3.47 -17.77
C MET A 29 4.99 -4.47 -18.59
N ALA A 30 4.35 -5.44 -19.24
CA ALA A 30 5.03 -6.40 -20.10
C ALA A 30 5.72 -5.71 -21.31
N PRO A 31 6.99 -6.04 -21.64
CA PRO A 31 7.79 -7.17 -21.13
C PRO A 31 8.67 -6.86 -19.90
N MET A 32 8.68 -5.63 -19.38
CA MET A 32 9.55 -5.16 -18.29
C MET A 32 9.06 -5.59 -16.89
N THR A 33 8.73 -6.87 -16.72
CA THR A 33 8.07 -7.42 -15.52
C THR A 33 8.88 -7.26 -14.22
N GLY A 34 10.22 -7.30 -14.30
CA GLY A 34 11.08 -7.11 -13.13
C GLY A 34 10.92 -5.75 -12.46
N TYR A 35 10.79 -4.68 -13.27
CA TYR A 35 10.59 -3.32 -12.76
C TYR A 35 9.20 -3.12 -12.14
N ALA A 36 8.19 -3.88 -12.58
CA ALA A 36 6.84 -3.81 -12.03
C ALA A 36 6.82 -4.17 -10.54
N TYR A 37 7.60 -5.17 -10.12
CA TYR A 37 7.68 -5.55 -8.70
C TYR A 37 8.35 -4.47 -7.85
N ILE A 38 9.41 -3.85 -8.36
CA ILE A 38 10.07 -2.73 -7.67
C ILE A 38 9.09 -1.55 -7.54
N LEU A 39 8.38 -1.22 -8.62
CA LEU A 39 7.39 -0.15 -8.62
C LEU A 39 6.22 -0.44 -7.66
N ALA A 40 5.73 -1.67 -7.60
CA ALA A 40 4.70 -2.10 -6.66
C ALA A 40 5.14 -1.88 -5.21
N ILE A 41 6.38 -2.22 -4.87
CA ILE A 41 6.94 -1.98 -3.53
C ILE A 41 7.05 -0.47 -3.23
N ILE A 42 7.53 0.33 -4.19
CA ILE A 42 7.63 1.79 -4.03
C ILE A 42 6.24 2.38 -3.77
N ILE A 43 5.24 2.03 -4.57
CA ILE A 43 3.86 2.51 -4.40
C ILE A 43 3.30 2.07 -3.04
N PHE A 44 3.55 0.83 -2.63
CA PHE A 44 3.12 0.32 -1.33
C PHE A 44 3.73 1.08 -0.14
N ILE A 45 5.03 1.38 -0.19
CA ILE A 45 5.71 2.17 0.85
C ILE A 45 5.11 3.58 0.93
N LEU A 46 4.90 4.23 -0.22
CA LEU A 46 4.28 5.55 -0.27
C LEU A 46 2.86 5.53 0.29
N PHE A 47 2.10 4.47 0.00
CA PHE A 47 0.75 4.29 0.53
C PHE A 47 0.76 4.15 2.05
N LEU A 48 1.63 3.30 2.62
CA LEU A 48 1.77 3.16 4.07
C LEU A 48 2.24 4.44 4.76
N SER A 49 3.20 5.15 4.14
CA SER A 49 3.68 6.43 4.66
C SER A 49 2.57 7.48 4.70
N GLY A 50 1.78 7.59 3.62
CA GLY A 50 0.61 8.48 3.58
C GLY A 50 -0.46 8.10 4.59
N ALA A 51 -0.76 6.80 4.72
CA ALA A 51 -1.74 6.32 5.68
C ALA A 51 -1.30 6.60 7.13
N GLY A 52 -0.03 6.36 7.47
CA GLY A 52 0.53 6.69 8.79
C GLY A 52 0.49 8.18 9.11
N TYR A 53 0.76 9.05 8.13
CA TYR A 53 0.65 10.50 8.30
C TYR A 53 -0.81 10.93 8.61
N LEU A 54 -1.78 10.40 7.85
CA LEU A 54 -3.20 10.71 8.03
C LEU A 54 -3.74 10.19 9.36
N VAL A 55 -3.24 9.07 9.85
CA VAL A 55 -3.57 8.54 11.18
C VAL A 55 -2.98 9.43 12.26
N ASN A 56 -1.70 9.76 12.17
CA ASN A 56 -1.03 10.62 13.15
C ASN A 56 -1.70 11.99 13.30
N GLY A 57 -2.16 12.59 12.19
CA GLY A 57 -2.91 13.86 12.20
C GLY A 57 -4.34 13.78 12.77
N LYS A 58 -4.85 12.59 13.06
CA LYS A 58 -6.15 12.39 13.74
C LYS A 58 -6.01 12.04 15.23
N ILE A 59 -4.80 11.64 15.66
CA ILE A 59 -4.47 11.29 17.04
C ILE A 59 -3.93 12.52 17.81
N THR A 60 -3.42 13.53 17.10
CA THR A 60 -3.00 14.84 17.65
C THR A 60 -4.12 15.86 17.54
#